data_AF-A0A254Q9J0-F1
#
_entry.id   AF-A0A254Q9J0-F1
#
_cell.length_a   1.000
_cell.length_b   1.000
_cell.length_c   1.000
_cell.angle_alpha   90.00
_cell.angle_beta   90.00
_cell.angle_gamma   90.00
#
_symmetry.space_group_name_H-M   'P 1'
#
loop_
_entity.id
_entity.type
_entity.pdbx_description
1 polymer ?
#
loop_
_entity_poly.entity_id
_entity_poly.type
_entity_poly.pdbx_seq_one_letter_code
_entity_poly.pdbx_strand_id
1 'polypeptide(L)'
;MSHPGDSASFVPRENLKRTLTYRRHIKWFYWACLALALVAGSLLAFNWVAALLALAIIAPASRILRTKAHSSVTVFSDRVEIESLGQKTVFPFEDIKEIKFNYAPYLSGLFQIISDKGRYKFPISLERSEYVLEAIIAYNPKLASKEEIEKYRKTAVLTDHGWAYFHDKFPSITKILLKFIVTPVIAAVPLAIISGYHESDFDYVKLIVMSVFFGVIQVLMSGLAMKLESIILISKAAPELTKNPNNLKRNTEFENKVYRRSELLQKILLAILVLIYCFRLL
;
A
#
# COMPACT_ATOMS: atom_id res chain seq x y z
N MET A 1 14.34 37.88 -1.98
CA MET A 1 13.39 37.47 -3.03
C MET A 1 14.12 36.48 -3.93
N SER A 2 13.76 35.20 -3.89
CA SER A 2 14.35 34.17 -4.76
C SER A 2 13.79 34.31 -6.18
N HIS A 3 14.65 34.21 -7.20
CA HIS A 3 14.25 34.30 -8.60
C HIS A 3 13.21 33.22 -8.94
N PRO A 4 12.20 33.53 -9.78
CA PRO A 4 11.27 32.53 -10.30
C PRO A 4 12.01 31.66 -11.31
N GLY A 5 12.70 30.63 -10.83
CA GLY A 5 13.54 29.74 -11.64
C GLY A 5 14.47 28.86 -10.82
N ASP A 6 14.85 29.29 -9.61
CA ASP A 6 15.73 28.49 -8.75
C ASP A 6 14.92 27.41 -8.03
N SER A 7 15.13 26.16 -8.42
CA SER A 7 14.64 25.00 -7.66
C SER A 7 15.18 25.10 -6.24
N ALA A 8 14.30 25.23 -5.25
CA ALA A 8 14.72 25.30 -3.85
C ALA A 8 15.55 24.04 -3.51
N SER A 9 16.72 24.22 -2.91
CA SER A 9 17.53 23.08 -2.47
C SER A 9 16.88 22.37 -1.30
N PHE A 10 17.05 21.05 -1.22
CA PHE A 10 16.61 20.28 -0.08
C PHE A 10 17.46 20.60 1.16
N VAL A 11 16.82 20.77 2.31
CA VAL A 11 17.47 21.00 3.61
C VAL A 11 17.08 19.86 4.56
N PRO A 12 18.02 19.01 5.01
CA PRO A 12 17.77 17.98 6.02
C PRO A 12 17.27 18.59 7.33
N ARG A 13 16.46 17.84 8.07
CA ARG A 13 15.99 18.28 9.38
C ARG A 13 17.00 17.94 10.45
N GLU A 14 17.30 18.92 11.28
CA GLU A 14 18.18 18.76 12.44
C GLU A 14 17.37 18.36 13.69
N ASN A 15 18.00 17.66 14.63
CA ASN A 15 17.47 17.34 15.95
C ASN A 15 16.11 16.61 15.94
N LEU A 16 15.87 15.76 14.95
CA LEU A 16 14.63 15.02 14.83
C LEU A 16 14.50 13.97 15.94
N LYS A 17 13.44 14.08 16.75
CA LYS A 17 13.03 13.05 17.72
C LYS A 17 11.63 12.53 17.40
N ARG A 18 11.54 11.32 16.86
CA ARG A 18 10.25 10.72 16.47
C ARG A 18 10.31 9.19 16.47
N THR A 19 9.24 8.57 16.94
CA THR A 19 9.01 7.13 16.77
C THR A 19 8.21 6.89 15.49
N LEU A 20 8.75 6.04 14.63
CA LEU A 20 8.19 5.60 13.36
C LEU A 20 7.66 4.19 13.54
N THR A 21 6.48 3.93 13.00
CA THR A 21 5.89 2.59 13.03
C THR A 21 5.63 2.11 11.61
N TYR A 22 5.59 0.79 11.44
CA TYR A 22 5.10 0.24 10.19
C TYR A 22 3.62 0.56 10.02
N ARG A 23 3.24 0.93 8.79
CA ARG A 23 1.91 1.44 8.50
C ARG A 23 0.82 0.44 8.90
N ARG A 24 -0.29 0.96 9.47
CA ARG A 24 -1.41 0.16 10.00
C ARG A 24 -1.98 -0.86 9.02
N HIS A 25 -1.98 -0.56 7.72
CA HIS A 25 -2.48 -1.47 6.70
C HIS A 25 -1.58 -2.70 6.48
N ILE A 26 -0.30 -2.68 6.86
CA ILE A 26 0.54 -3.89 6.84
C ILE A 26 0.00 -4.88 7.87
N LYS A 27 -0.48 -4.38 9.01
CA LYS A 27 -1.20 -5.19 10.00
C LYS A 27 -2.53 -5.69 9.45
N TRP A 28 -3.30 -4.84 8.75
CA TRP A 28 -4.58 -5.26 8.18
C TRP A 28 -4.40 -6.28 7.06
N PHE A 29 -3.41 -6.10 6.19
CA PHE A 29 -3.06 -7.03 5.13
C PHE A 29 -2.60 -8.36 5.71
N TYR A 30 -1.80 -8.35 6.77
CA TYR A 30 -1.47 -9.55 7.54
C TYR A 30 -2.72 -10.30 8.01
N TRP A 31 -3.65 -9.62 8.67
CA TRP A 31 -4.89 -10.23 9.15
C TRP A 31 -5.81 -10.68 8.01
N ALA A 32 -5.87 -9.93 6.91
CA ALA A 32 -6.66 -10.28 5.73
C ALA A 32 -6.09 -11.52 5.02
N CYS A 33 -4.78 -11.61 4.85
CA CYS A 33 -4.13 -12.82 4.34
C CYS A 33 -4.40 -14.02 5.25
N LEU A 34 -4.33 -13.84 6.58
CA LEU A 34 -4.63 -14.90 7.54
C LEU A 34 -6.11 -15.35 7.43
N ALA A 35 -7.05 -14.42 7.34
CA ALA A 35 -8.46 -14.72 7.18
C ALA A 35 -8.74 -15.44 5.85
N LEU A 36 -8.15 -14.98 4.75
CA LEU A 36 -8.23 -15.65 3.45
C LEU A 36 -7.62 -17.05 3.50
N ALA A 37 -6.54 -17.27 4.25
CA ALA A 37 -5.97 -18.60 4.46
C ALA A 37 -6.94 -19.54 5.16
N LEU A 38 -7.62 -19.04 6.19
CA LEU A 38 -8.60 -19.82 6.96
C LEU A 38 -9.82 -20.15 6.09
N VAL A 39 -10.33 -19.18 5.32
CA VAL A 39 -11.45 -19.40 4.40
C VAL A 39 -11.05 -20.36 3.27
N ALA A 40 -9.91 -20.14 2.61
CA ALA A 40 -9.41 -21.05 1.59
C ALA A 40 -9.15 -22.44 2.18
N GLY A 41 -8.54 -22.54 3.36
CA GLY A 41 -8.33 -23.81 4.06
C GLY A 41 -9.63 -24.55 4.37
N SER A 42 -10.70 -23.82 4.74
CA SER A 42 -12.02 -24.40 5.00
C SER A 42 -12.75 -24.85 3.72
N LEU A 43 -12.67 -24.07 2.64
CA LEU A 43 -13.27 -24.41 1.34
C LEU A 43 -12.49 -25.52 0.61
N LEU A 44 -11.18 -25.57 0.82
CA LEU A 44 -10.27 -26.56 0.25
C LEU A 44 -10.05 -27.76 1.18
N ALA A 45 -10.76 -27.87 2.30
CA ALA A 45 -10.76 -29.08 3.11
C ALA A 45 -11.25 -30.32 2.32
N PHE A 46 -11.95 -30.10 1.20
CA PHE A 46 -12.33 -31.12 0.22
C PHE A 46 -11.21 -31.43 -0.81
N ASN A 47 -10.13 -30.64 -0.87
CA ASN A 47 -8.96 -30.83 -1.73
C ASN A 47 -7.66 -30.44 -0.99
N TRP A 48 -7.10 -31.41 -0.27
CA TRP A 48 -5.96 -31.24 0.64
C TRP A 48 -4.69 -30.67 -0.02
N VAL A 49 -4.47 -30.91 -1.31
CA VAL A 49 -3.30 -30.39 -2.05
C VAL A 49 -3.38 -28.87 -2.21
N ALA A 50 -4.57 -28.35 -2.56
CA ALA A 50 -4.80 -26.92 -2.71
C ALA A 50 -4.72 -26.19 -1.35
N ALA A 51 -5.19 -26.83 -0.28
CA ALA A 51 -5.07 -26.30 1.09
C ALA A 51 -3.60 -26.19 1.53
N LEU A 52 -2.77 -27.21 1.26
CA LEU A 52 -1.34 -27.18 1.56
C LEU A 52 -0.60 -26.10 0.76
N LEU A 53 -0.92 -25.92 -0.52
CA LEU A 53 -0.34 -24.86 -1.35
C LEU A 53 -0.71 -23.46 -0.84
N ALA A 54 -1.97 -23.24 -0.46
CA ALA A 54 -2.41 -21.98 0.12
C ALA A 54 -1.68 -21.69 1.45
N LEU A 55 -1.56 -22.69 2.34
CA LEU A 55 -0.83 -22.57 3.60
C LEU A 55 0.67 -22.32 3.38
N ALA A 56 1.29 -22.97 2.40
CA ALA A 56 2.69 -22.80 2.06
C ALA A 56 3.03 -21.39 1.57
N ILE A 57 2.07 -20.69 0.95
CA ILE A 57 2.23 -19.28 0.54
C ILE A 57 1.93 -18.33 1.70
N ILE A 58 0.87 -18.60 2.46
CA ILE A 58 0.38 -17.65 3.46
C ILE A 58 1.19 -17.71 4.75
N ALA A 59 1.67 -18.88 5.18
CA ALA A 59 2.45 -19.00 6.41
C ALA A 59 3.77 -18.19 6.36
N PRO A 60 4.61 -18.28 5.30
CA PRO A 60 5.80 -17.44 5.18
C PRO A 60 5.48 -15.95 5.05
N ALA A 61 4.46 -15.58 4.26
CA ALA A 61 4.02 -14.20 4.11
C ALA A 61 3.57 -13.62 5.46
N SER A 62 2.80 -14.39 6.23
CA SER A 62 2.32 -14.01 7.56
C SER A 62 3.48 -13.79 8.55
N ARG A 63 4.52 -14.63 8.51
CA ARG A 63 5.70 -14.50 9.38
C ARG A 63 6.49 -13.22 9.08
N ILE A 64 6.69 -12.91 7.80
CA ILE A 64 7.38 -11.68 7.35
C ILE A 64 6.56 -10.44 7.72
N LEU A 65 5.23 -10.51 7.60
CA LEU A 65 4.34 -9.41 7.94
C LEU A 65 4.22 -9.19 9.46
N ARG A 66 4.26 -10.26 10.26
CA ARG A 66 4.21 -10.19 11.74
C ARG A 66 5.39 -9.43 12.31
N THR A 67 6.61 -9.73 11.87
CA THR A 67 7.81 -9.02 12.37
C THR A 67 7.70 -7.53 12.06
N LYS A 68 7.39 -7.18 10.81
CA LYS A 68 7.19 -5.79 10.39
C LYS A 68 6.04 -5.10 11.13
N ALA A 69 4.92 -5.78 11.33
CA ALA A 69 3.76 -5.23 12.03
C ALA A 69 4.08 -4.75 13.45
N HIS A 70 5.01 -5.41 14.15
CA HIS A 70 5.32 -5.14 15.55
C HIS A 70 6.68 -4.46 15.76
N SER A 71 7.28 -3.92 14.70
CA SER A 71 8.51 -3.14 14.80
C SER A 71 8.23 -1.65 14.89
N SER A 72 9.04 -0.94 15.66
CA SER A 72 9.11 0.52 15.71
C SER A 72 10.55 1.00 15.64
N VAL A 73 10.74 2.18 15.06
CA VAL A 73 12.05 2.82 14.90
C VAL A 73 11.99 4.20 15.52
N THR A 74 12.74 4.45 16.59
CA THR A 74 12.84 5.77 17.20
C THR A 74 14.13 6.43 16.76
N VAL A 75 13.99 7.61 16.15
CA VAL A 75 15.12 8.43 15.69
C VAL A 75 15.46 9.44 16.77
N PHE A 76 16.76 9.58 17.05
CA PHE A 76 17.35 10.61 17.90
C PHE A 76 18.39 11.41 17.09
N SER A 77 19.00 12.42 17.71
CA SER A 77 20.04 13.26 17.09
C SER A 77 21.37 12.53 16.85
N ASP A 78 21.63 11.45 17.60
CA ASP A 78 22.91 10.75 17.67
C ASP A 78 22.80 9.23 17.38
N ARG A 79 21.58 8.70 17.35
CA ARG A 79 21.32 7.26 17.22
C ARG A 79 19.95 6.94 16.67
N VAL A 80 19.78 5.69 16.27
CA VAL A 80 18.49 5.07 15.96
C VAL A 80 18.27 3.88 16.88
N GLU A 81 17.09 3.82 17.49
CA GLU A 81 16.64 2.70 18.28
C GLU A 81 15.59 1.91 17.52
N ILE A 82 15.72 0.60 17.52
CA ILE A 82 14.88 -0.31 16.76
C ILE A 82 14.30 -1.30 17.75
N GLU A 83 12.99 -1.32 17.86
CA GLU A 83 12.28 -2.28 18.68
C GLU A 83 11.56 -3.26 17.77
N SER A 84 11.73 -4.56 18.01
CA SER A 84 11.10 -5.62 17.24
C SER A 84 10.75 -6.79 18.15
N LEU A 85 9.47 -7.12 18.26
CA LEU A 85 8.98 -8.23 19.09
C LEU A 85 9.50 -8.17 20.54
N GLY A 86 9.60 -6.96 21.11
CA GLY A 86 10.09 -6.71 22.47
C GLY A 86 11.61 -6.70 22.62
N GLN A 87 12.38 -6.95 21.56
CA GLN A 87 13.83 -6.77 21.57
C GLN A 87 14.19 -5.37 21.08
N LYS A 88 15.01 -4.65 21.85
CA LYS A 88 15.52 -3.32 21.52
C LYS A 88 16.97 -3.41 21.04
N THR A 89 17.25 -2.85 19.88
CA THR A 89 18.59 -2.70 19.30
C THR A 89 18.89 -1.23 19.11
N VAL A 90 20.08 -0.79 19.54
CA VAL A 90 20.51 0.61 19.44
C VAL A 90 21.67 0.71 18.45
N PHE A 91 21.53 1.60 17.48
CA PHE A 91 22.52 1.92 16.45
C PHE A 91 22.96 3.39 16.58
N PRO A 92 24.09 3.65 17.25
CA PRO A 92 24.77 4.94 17.18
C PRO A 92 25.12 5.32 15.74
N PHE A 93 25.02 6.60 15.38
CA PHE A 93 25.35 7.06 14.02
C PHE A 93 26.84 6.96 13.70
N GLU A 94 27.69 7.05 14.72
CA GLU A 94 29.14 6.82 14.60
C GLU A 94 29.52 5.42 14.09
N ASP A 95 28.69 4.42 14.37
CA ASP A 95 28.94 3.02 13.95
C ASP A 95 28.57 2.77 12.48
N ILE A 96 27.96 3.76 11.80
CA ILE A 96 27.49 3.61 10.43
C ILE A 96 28.63 3.81 9.45
N LYS A 97 28.99 2.75 8.73
CA LYS A 97 30.06 2.76 7.72
C LYS A 97 29.57 3.15 6.34
N GLU A 98 28.38 2.67 5.96
CA GLU A 98 27.87 2.82 4.60
C GLU A 98 26.33 2.81 4.60
N ILE A 99 25.75 3.56 3.66
CA ILE A 99 24.33 3.52 3.34
C ILE A 99 24.17 3.03 1.90
N LYS A 100 23.38 1.96 1.70
CA LYS A 100 23.02 1.46 0.38
C LYS A 100 21.57 1.74 0.06
N PHE A 101 21.32 2.30 -1.13
CA PHE A 101 19.98 2.55 -1.61
C PHE A 101 19.55 1.43 -2.57
N ASN A 102 18.36 0.90 -2.36
CA ASN A 102 17.71 0.00 -3.30
C ASN A 102 16.25 0.42 -3.44
N TYR A 103 15.95 1.19 -4.48
CA TYR A 103 14.61 1.70 -4.73
C TYR A 103 14.27 1.67 -6.22
N ALA A 104 13.00 1.43 -6.50
CA ALA A 104 12.37 1.70 -7.78
C ALA A 104 11.78 3.12 -7.70
N PRO A 105 12.26 4.08 -8.52
CA PRO A 105 11.80 5.45 -8.47
C PRO A 105 10.28 5.55 -8.43
N TYR A 106 9.78 6.33 -7.47
CA TYR A 106 8.36 6.64 -7.26
C TYR A 106 7.43 5.46 -6.90
N LEU A 107 7.95 4.25 -6.74
CA LEU A 107 7.12 3.05 -6.54
C LEU A 107 7.38 2.33 -5.21
N SER A 108 8.65 2.06 -4.92
CA SER A 108 9.04 1.24 -3.78
C SER A 108 10.52 1.43 -3.50
N GLY A 109 10.96 1.06 -2.31
CA GLY A 109 12.37 1.07 -1.99
C GLY A 109 12.68 0.83 -0.54
N LEU A 110 13.97 0.73 -0.29
CA LEU A 110 14.57 0.70 1.01
C LEU A 110 15.94 1.36 0.93
N PHE A 111 16.40 1.91 2.03
CA PHE A 111 17.83 2.07 2.24
C PHE A 111 18.29 1.07 3.31
N GLN A 112 19.56 0.73 3.27
CA GLN A 112 20.17 -0.20 4.18
C GLN A 112 21.36 0.48 4.84
N ILE A 113 21.41 0.42 6.17
CA ILE A 113 22.56 0.83 6.95
C ILE A 113 23.48 -0.37 7.12
N ILE A 114 24.78 -0.16 6.93
CA ILE A 114 25.83 -1.15 7.16
C ILE A 114 26.73 -0.62 8.28
N SER A 115 26.86 -1.42 9.34
CA SER A 115 27.67 -1.15 10.53
C SER A 115 28.43 -2.41 10.94
N ASP A 116 29.34 -2.29 11.90
CA ASP A 116 30.02 -3.45 12.49
C ASP A 116 29.07 -4.37 13.25
N LYS A 117 27.96 -3.82 13.76
CA LYS A 117 26.89 -4.58 14.43
C LYS A 117 25.96 -5.29 13.45
N GLY A 118 26.15 -5.09 12.15
CA GLY A 118 25.40 -5.76 11.09
C GLY A 118 24.69 -4.83 10.13
N ARG A 119 23.68 -5.38 9.47
CA ARG A 119 22.96 -4.73 8.36
C ARG A 119 21.50 -4.54 8.71
N TYR A 120 20.99 -3.33 8.59
CA TYR A 120 19.58 -3.03 8.86
C TYR A 120 18.90 -2.35 7.68
N LYS A 121 17.66 -2.77 7.36
CA LYS A 121 16.91 -2.30 6.20
C LYS A 121 15.73 -1.44 6.64
N PHE A 122 15.61 -0.25 6.05
CA PHE A 122 14.53 0.70 6.27
C PHE A 122 13.69 0.82 4.99
N PRO A 123 12.64 -0.01 4.84
CA PRO A 123 11.75 0.08 3.69
C PRO A 123 10.88 1.32 3.77
N ILE A 124 10.43 1.83 2.62
CA ILE A 124 9.50 2.97 2.51
C ILE A 124 8.11 2.65 3.12
N SER A 125 7.84 1.37 3.37
CA SER A 125 6.66 0.92 4.11
C SER A 125 6.72 1.24 5.62
N LEU A 126 7.90 1.61 6.15
CA LEU A 126 8.04 2.29 7.44
C LEU A 126 7.56 3.74 7.28
N GLU A 127 6.69 4.19 8.17
CA GLU A 127 6.19 5.56 8.13
C GLU A 127 7.35 6.56 8.15
N ARG A 128 7.38 7.47 7.17
CA ARG A 128 8.38 8.54 7.05
C ARG A 128 9.82 8.03 7.19
N SER A 129 10.16 6.92 6.54
CA SER A 129 11.49 6.31 6.62
C SER A 129 12.63 7.27 6.24
N GLU A 130 12.36 8.28 5.42
CA GLU A 130 13.32 9.33 5.10
C GLU A 130 13.79 10.15 6.31
N TYR A 131 13.04 10.17 7.42
CA TYR A 131 13.45 10.82 8.66
C TYR A 131 14.66 10.18 9.32
N VAL A 132 14.74 8.86 9.24
CA VAL A 132 15.91 8.09 9.70
C VAL A 132 17.12 8.50 8.87
N LEU A 133 16.96 8.54 7.54
CA LEU A 133 18.01 8.94 6.62
C LEU A 133 18.45 10.40 6.86
N GLU A 134 17.50 11.32 6.99
CA GLU A 134 17.78 12.75 7.24
C GLU A 134 18.60 12.94 8.52
N ALA A 135 18.28 12.22 9.60
CA ALA A 135 19.03 12.30 10.86
C ALA A 135 20.47 11.76 10.73
N ILE A 136 20.65 10.63 10.03
CA ILE A 136 21.98 10.04 9.81
C ILE A 136 22.85 10.97 8.97
N ILE A 137 22.29 11.54 7.90
CA ILE A 137 23.01 12.45 7.00
C ILE A 137 23.31 13.78 7.68
N ALA A 138 22.42 14.30 8.54
CA ALA A 138 22.70 15.48 9.34
C ALA A 138 23.92 15.26 10.26
N TYR A 139 24.08 14.06 10.81
CA TYR A 139 25.25 13.69 11.62
C TYR A 139 26.52 13.48 10.78
N ASN A 140 26.44 12.73 9.67
CA ASN A 140 27.57 12.48 8.79
C ASN A 140 27.17 12.63 7.30
N PRO A 141 27.33 13.84 6.72
CA PRO A 141 26.93 14.13 5.34
C PRO A 141 27.70 13.35 4.27
N LYS A 142 28.82 12.70 4.62
CA LYS A 142 29.67 11.95 3.67
C LYS A 142 29.11 10.56 3.33
N LEU A 143 28.12 10.08 4.09
CA LEU A 143 27.58 8.72 3.93
C LEU A 143 26.71 8.52 2.68
N ALA A 144 26.19 9.60 2.09
CA ALA A 144 25.43 9.55 0.84
C ALA A 144 25.54 10.87 0.09
N SER A 145 25.47 10.83 -1.24
CA SER A 145 25.42 12.05 -2.04
C SER A 145 24.06 12.74 -1.89
N LYS A 146 24.03 14.07 -2.07
CA LYS A 146 22.78 14.87 -2.06
C LYS A 146 21.76 14.32 -3.06
N GLU A 147 22.20 13.89 -4.23
CA GLU A 147 21.33 13.36 -5.28
C GLU A 147 20.64 12.06 -4.86
N GLU A 148 21.36 11.13 -4.21
CA GLU A 148 20.78 9.88 -3.71
C GLU A 148 19.74 10.13 -2.62
N ILE A 149 20.04 11.05 -1.71
CA ILE A 149 19.13 11.45 -0.63
C ILE A 149 17.86 12.05 -1.21
N GLU A 150 17.98 12.98 -2.16
CA GLU A 150 16.82 13.60 -2.80
C GLU A 150 15.96 12.59 -3.55
N LYS A 151 16.56 11.68 -4.33
CA LYS A 151 15.82 10.64 -5.06
C LYS A 151 15.09 9.68 -4.13
N TYR A 152 15.76 9.23 -3.06
CA TYR A 152 15.11 8.37 -2.05
C TYR A 152 13.97 9.10 -1.36
N ARG A 153 14.21 10.34 -0.91
CA ARG A 153 13.21 11.16 -0.22
C ARG A 153 11.99 11.43 -1.09
N LYS A 154 12.17 11.80 -2.36
CA LYS A 154 11.05 11.96 -3.31
C LYS A 154 10.24 10.67 -3.43
N THR A 155 10.91 9.52 -3.53
CA THR A 155 10.25 8.21 -3.59
C THR A 155 9.50 7.90 -2.29
N ALA A 156 10.08 8.18 -1.13
CA ALA A 156 9.47 7.94 0.17
C ALA A 156 8.21 8.81 0.37
N VAL A 157 8.29 10.10 0.05
CA VAL A 157 7.17 11.05 0.13
C VAL A 157 6.05 10.68 -0.83
N LEU A 158 6.35 10.38 -2.09
CA LEU A 158 5.32 10.02 -3.07
C LEU A 158 4.66 8.68 -2.74
N THR A 159 5.41 7.75 -2.17
CA THR A 159 4.83 6.50 -1.65
C THR A 159 3.96 6.77 -0.43
N ASP A 160 4.36 7.67 0.46
CA ASP A 160 3.55 8.13 1.61
C ASP A 160 2.22 8.73 1.16
N HIS A 161 2.26 9.59 0.13
CA HIS A 161 1.07 10.10 -0.53
C HIS A 161 0.20 8.97 -1.09
N GLY A 162 0.79 8.00 -1.80
CA GLY A 162 0.10 6.80 -2.30
C GLY A 162 -0.64 6.02 -1.21
N TRP A 163 -0.02 5.88 -0.03
CA TRP A 163 -0.66 5.23 1.11
C TRP A 163 -1.77 6.08 1.75
N ALA A 164 -1.57 7.39 1.84
CA ALA A 164 -2.59 8.31 2.33
C ALA A 164 -3.82 8.29 1.41
N TYR A 165 -3.62 8.24 0.09
CA TYR A 165 -4.68 8.06 -0.91
C TYR A 165 -5.50 6.79 -0.69
N PHE A 166 -4.82 5.67 -0.42
CA PHE A 166 -5.50 4.41 -0.13
C PHE A 166 -6.35 4.52 1.14
N HIS A 167 -5.81 5.13 2.20
CA HIS A 167 -6.51 5.33 3.46
C HIS A 167 -7.75 6.24 3.29
N ASP A 168 -7.61 7.34 2.56
CA ASP A 168 -8.69 8.30 2.33
C ASP A 168 -9.81 7.68 1.47
N LYS A 169 -9.46 6.76 0.56
CA LYS A 169 -10.43 6.03 -0.27
C LYS A 169 -11.17 4.92 0.50
N PHE A 170 -10.49 4.27 1.45
CA PHE A 170 -11.05 3.18 2.26
C PHE A 170 -10.97 3.50 3.76
N PRO A 171 -11.68 4.56 4.22
CA PRO A 171 -11.54 5.05 5.59
C PRO A 171 -12.15 4.10 6.63
N SER A 172 -12.99 3.15 6.22
CA SER A 172 -13.62 2.19 7.13
C SER A 172 -13.77 0.81 6.49
N ILE A 173 -13.75 -0.22 7.35
CA ILE A 173 -14.00 -1.61 6.95
C ILE A 173 -15.39 -1.76 6.31
N THR A 174 -16.39 -1.01 6.79
CA THR A 174 -17.75 -1.01 6.24
C THR A 174 -17.77 -0.62 4.76
N LYS A 175 -17.00 0.42 4.35
CA LYS A 175 -16.91 0.81 2.93
C LYS A 175 -16.22 -0.24 2.08
N ILE A 176 -15.22 -0.93 2.63
CA ILE A 176 -14.54 -2.06 1.96
C ILE A 176 -15.55 -3.19 1.73
N LEU A 177 -16.26 -3.62 2.78
CA LEU A 177 -17.27 -4.69 2.69
C LEU A 177 -18.40 -4.32 1.72
N LEU A 178 -18.89 -3.08 1.77
CA LEU A 178 -19.94 -2.62 0.86
C LEU A 178 -19.47 -2.72 -0.59
N LYS A 179 -18.26 -2.23 -0.90
CA LYS A 179 -17.74 -2.18 -2.26
C LYS A 179 -17.38 -3.56 -2.82
N PHE A 180 -16.82 -4.46 -2.01
CA PHE A 180 -16.23 -5.72 -2.47
C PHE A 180 -17.07 -6.96 -2.17
N ILE A 181 -18.10 -6.85 -1.33
CA ILE A 181 -19.01 -7.97 -1.02
C ILE A 181 -20.44 -7.61 -1.40
N VAL A 182 -20.97 -6.52 -0.85
CA VAL A 182 -22.39 -6.17 -1.04
C VAL A 182 -22.69 -5.79 -2.50
N THR A 183 -21.88 -4.92 -3.12
CA THR A 183 -22.07 -4.53 -4.53
C THR A 183 -22.05 -5.72 -5.49
N PRO A 184 -21.07 -6.66 -5.43
CA PRO A 184 -21.12 -7.87 -6.24
C PRO A 184 -22.35 -8.76 -6.03
N VAL A 185 -22.79 -8.93 -4.78
CA VAL A 185 -24.00 -9.72 -4.48
C VAL A 185 -25.23 -9.06 -5.10
N ILE A 186 -25.39 -7.75 -4.93
CA ILE A 186 -26.49 -6.99 -5.57
C ILE A 186 -26.43 -7.11 -7.10
N ALA A 187 -25.25 -7.07 -7.70
CA ALA A 187 -25.07 -7.23 -9.14
C ALA A 187 -25.43 -8.65 -9.64
N ALA A 188 -25.24 -9.68 -8.80
CA ALA A 188 -25.53 -11.07 -9.13
C ALA A 188 -27.03 -11.43 -8.99
N VAL A 189 -27.78 -10.76 -8.12
CA VAL A 189 -29.20 -11.07 -7.84
C VAL A 189 -30.07 -11.02 -9.11
N PRO A 190 -30.06 -9.98 -9.95
CA PRO A 190 -30.87 -9.94 -11.17
C PRO A 190 -30.56 -11.10 -12.12
N LEU A 191 -29.30 -11.53 -12.20
CA LEU A 191 -28.86 -12.61 -13.06
C LEU A 191 -29.31 -13.97 -12.53
N ALA A 192 -29.25 -14.17 -11.22
CA ALA A 192 -29.80 -15.36 -10.57
C ALA A 192 -31.30 -15.47 -10.85
N ILE A 193 -32.05 -14.37 -10.72
CA ILE A 193 -33.51 -14.32 -10.99
C ILE A 193 -33.81 -14.62 -12.46
N ILE A 194 -33.15 -13.95 -13.42
CA ILE A 194 -33.38 -14.19 -14.86
C ILE A 194 -33.04 -15.64 -15.22
N SER A 195 -31.93 -16.16 -14.72
CA SER A 195 -31.48 -17.51 -15.03
C SER A 195 -32.30 -18.61 -14.34
N GLY A 196 -32.95 -18.29 -13.21
CA GLY A 196 -33.88 -19.16 -12.50
C GLY A 196 -35.32 -19.03 -12.99
N TYR A 197 -35.64 -18.08 -13.87
CA TYR A 197 -36.97 -18.02 -14.50
C TYR A 197 -37.26 -19.25 -15.40
N HIS A 198 -36.21 -20.02 -15.73
CA HIS A 198 -36.30 -21.27 -16.51
C HIS A 198 -36.27 -22.55 -15.67
N GLU A 199 -35.90 -22.49 -14.40
CA GLU A 199 -35.82 -23.64 -13.49
C GLU A 199 -36.69 -23.36 -12.28
N SER A 200 -37.61 -24.26 -11.91
CA SER A 200 -38.66 -24.02 -10.91
C SER A 200 -38.18 -23.69 -9.49
N ASP A 201 -36.87 -23.75 -9.23
CA ASP A 201 -36.26 -23.49 -7.93
C ASP A 201 -35.11 -22.47 -8.03
N PHE A 202 -35.06 -21.54 -7.05
CA PHE A 202 -33.98 -20.56 -6.94
C PHE A 202 -32.67 -21.26 -6.52
N ASP A 203 -31.71 -21.37 -7.44
CA ASP A 203 -30.41 -21.98 -7.16
C ASP A 203 -29.48 -21.03 -6.39
N TYR A 204 -29.44 -21.18 -5.07
CA TYR A 204 -28.53 -20.46 -4.18
C TYR A 204 -27.05 -20.69 -4.51
N VAL A 205 -26.67 -21.85 -5.04
CA VAL A 205 -25.29 -22.16 -5.43
C VAL A 205 -24.90 -21.28 -6.61
N LYS A 206 -25.79 -21.13 -7.59
CA LYS A 206 -25.58 -20.24 -8.75
C LYS A 206 -25.46 -18.78 -8.34
N LEU A 207 -26.28 -18.30 -7.40
CA LEU A 207 -26.16 -16.95 -6.84
C LEU A 207 -24.79 -16.74 -6.18
N ILE A 208 -24.32 -17.71 -5.39
CA ILE A 208 -23.00 -17.65 -4.73
C ILE A 208 -21.89 -17.61 -5.77
N VAL A 209 -21.92 -18.49 -6.77
CA VAL A 209 -20.91 -18.54 -7.84
C VAL A 209 -20.87 -17.22 -8.62
N MET A 210 -22.02 -16.67 -9.01
CA MET A 210 -22.08 -15.37 -9.69
C MET A 210 -21.58 -14.24 -8.79
N SER A 211 -21.95 -14.22 -7.51
CA SER A 211 -21.49 -13.20 -6.56
C SER A 211 -19.97 -13.23 -6.40
N VAL A 212 -19.37 -14.43 -6.33
CA VAL A 212 -17.92 -14.60 -6.29
C VAL A 212 -17.28 -14.11 -7.59
N PHE A 213 -17.85 -14.46 -8.75
CA PHE A 213 -17.35 -14.02 -10.06
C PHE A 213 -17.33 -12.48 -10.17
N PHE A 214 -18.45 -11.81 -9.88
CA PHE A 214 -18.50 -10.35 -9.85
C PHE A 214 -17.60 -9.75 -8.78
N GLY A 215 -17.43 -10.42 -7.64
CA GLY A 215 -16.53 -10.00 -6.58
C GLY A 215 -15.07 -9.97 -7.05
N VAL A 216 -14.63 -11.04 -7.71
CA VAL A 216 -13.28 -11.13 -8.29
C VAL A 216 -13.08 -10.04 -9.34
N ILE A 217 -14.02 -9.85 -10.26
CA ILE A 217 -13.93 -8.78 -11.27
C ILE A 217 -13.86 -7.41 -10.62
N GLN A 218 -14.71 -7.13 -9.62
CA GLN A 218 -14.72 -5.86 -8.90
C GLN A 218 -13.40 -5.58 -8.18
N VAL A 219 -12.76 -6.61 -7.61
CA VAL A 219 -11.42 -6.53 -7.01
C VAL A 219 -10.39 -6.19 -8.08
N LEU A 220 -10.38 -6.87 -9.22
CA LEU A 220 -9.45 -6.64 -10.32
C LEU A 220 -9.60 -5.22 -10.90
N MET A 221 -10.83 -4.79 -11.20
CA MET A 221 -11.13 -3.44 -11.67
C MET A 221 -10.72 -2.38 -10.66
N SER A 222 -10.96 -2.62 -9.37
CA SER A 222 -10.55 -1.70 -8.31
C SER A 222 -9.04 -1.60 -8.19
N GLY A 223 -8.32 -2.72 -8.25
CA GLY A 223 -6.86 -2.76 -8.23
C GLY A 223 -6.24 -2.03 -9.42
N LEU A 224 -6.75 -2.28 -10.64
CA LEU A 224 -6.31 -1.60 -11.84
C LEU A 224 -6.54 -0.09 -11.76
N ALA A 225 -7.74 0.32 -11.37
CA ALA A 225 -8.05 1.74 -11.28
C ALA A 225 -7.21 2.43 -10.19
N MET A 226 -6.99 1.79 -9.04
CA MET A 226 -6.08 2.31 -8.02
C MET A 226 -4.65 2.49 -8.54
N LYS A 227 -4.17 1.55 -9.36
CA LYS A 227 -2.86 1.68 -10.00
C LYS A 227 -2.80 2.86 -10.96
N LEU A 228 -3.82 3.03 -11.80
CA LEU A 228 -3.93 4.16 -12.73
C LEU A 228 -4.05 5.49 -12.00
N GLU A 229 -4.90 5.58 -10.97
CA GLU A 229 -5.02 6.74 -10.08
C GLU A 229 -3.65 7.08 -9.48
N SER A 230 -2.94 6.10 -8.94
CA SER A 230 -1.62 6.32 -8.35
C SER A 230 -0.63 6.88 -9.37
N ILE A 231 -0.63 6.39 -10.61
CA ILE A 231 0.21 6.90 -11.69
C ILE A 231 -0.15 8.36 -12.02
N ILE A 232 -1.44 8.70 -12.12
CA ILE A 232 -1.91 10.07 -12.41
C ILE A 232 -1.55 11.04 -11.27
N LEU A 233 -1.72 10.62 -10.02
CA LEU A 233 -1.42 11.45 -8.86
C LEU A 233 0.08 11.66 -8.69
N ILE A 234 0.88 10.61 -8.88
CA ILE A 234 2.35 10.69 -8.83
C ILE A 234 2.89 11.56 -9.97
N SER A 235 2.38 11.41 -11.20
CA SER A 235 2.84 12.21 -12.34
C SER A 235 2.53 13.71 -12.16
N LYS A 236 1.48 14.06 -11.42
CA LYS A 236 1.16 15.43 -11.04
C LYS A 236 2.03 15.94 -9.89
N ALA A 237 2.27 15.12 -8.86
CA ALA A 237 2.99 15.51 -7.65
C ALA A 237 4.52 15.55 -7.83
N ALA A 238 5.11 14.69 -8.67
CA ALA A 238 6.56 14.59 -8.83
C ALA A 238 7.22 15.88 -9.38
N PRO A 239 6.65 16.59 -10.37
CA PRO A 239 7.17 17.89 -10.80
C PRO A 239 7.08 18.97 -9.69
N GLU A 240 6.01 18.97 -8.91
CA GLU A 240 5.82 19.93 -7.80
C GLU A 240 6.87 19.72 -6.70
N LEU A 241 7.13 18.47 -6.32
CA LEU A 241 8.20 18.10 -5.39
C LEU A 241 9.61 18.36 -5.95
N THR A 242 9.77 18.39 -7.26
CA THR A 242 11.05 18.75 -7.89
C THR A 242 11.29 20.25 -7.86
N LYS A 243 10.23 21.06 -8.05
CA LYS A 243 10.31 22.52 -7.94
C LYS A 243 10.48 23.00 -6.50
N ASN A 244 9.81 22.34 -5.55
CA ASN A 244 9.89 22.64 -4.14
C ASN A 244 9.99 21.35 -3.31
N PRO A 245 11.20 20.82 -3.08
CA PRO A 245 11.38 19.58 -2.33
C PRO A 245 10.92 19.70 -0.87
N ASN A 246 10.81 20.90 -0.32
CA ASN A 246 10.41 21.09 1.07
C ASN A 246 8.88 21.14 1.26
N ASN A 247 8.11 21.36 0.18
CA ASN A 247 6.65 21.33 0.22
C ASN A 247 6.12 19.91 0.02
N LEU A 248 5.67 19.29 1.11
CA LEU A 248 5.13 17.92 1.11
C LEU A 248 3.60 17.86 1.04
N LYS A 249 2.93 19.00 0.81
CA LYS A 249 1.48 19.09 0.81
C LYS A 249 0.87 18.36 -0.39
N ARG A 250 -0.30 17.75 -0.14
CA ARG A 250 -1.11 17.04 -1.11
C ARG A 250 -2.13 17.97 -1.76
N ASN A 251 -2.47 17.74 -3.03
CA ASN A 251 -3.51 18.50 -3.72
C ASN A 251 -4.83 17.71 -3.65
N THR A 252 -5.47 17.83 -2.49
CA THR A 252 -6.68 17.06 -2.15
C THR A 252 -7.86 17.32 -3.10
N GLU A 253 -7.96 18.51 -3.68
CA GLU A 253 -9.01 18.84 -4.64
C GLU A 253 -8.83 18.05 -5.96
N PHE A 254 -7.61 18.04 -6.49
CA PHE A 254 -7.28 17.26 -7.68
C PHE A 254 -7.45 15.76 -7.44
N GLU A 255 -7.01 15.27 -6.28
CA GLU A 255 -7.16 13.87 -5.86
C GLU A 255 -8.62 13.44 -5.85
N ASN A 256 -9.50 14.23 -5.21
CA ASN A 256 -10.93 13.96 -5.16
C ASN A 256 -11.58 13.92 -6.55
N LYS A 257 -11.13 14.79 -7.47
CA LYS A 257 -11.60 14.79 -8.86
C LYS A 257 -11.23 13.50 -9.59
N VAL A 258 -9.99 13.01 -9.41
CA VAL A 258 -9.53 11.74 -9.98
C VAL A 258 -10.31 10.57 -9.39
N TYR A 259 -10.53 10.53 -8.07
CA TYR A 259 -11.30 9.47 -7.42
C TYR A 259 -12.74 9.38 -7.92
N ARG A 260 -13.47 10.51 -7.98
CA ARG A 260 -14.86 10.53 -8.45
C ARG A 260 -14.99 10.02 -9.88
N ARG A 261 -14.08 10.42 -10.77
CA ARG A 261 -14.06 9.96 -12.17
C ARG A 261 -13.81 8.46 -12.27
N SER A 262 -12.81 7.97 -11.54
CA SER A 262 -12.49 6.55 -11.50
C SER A 262 -13.64 5.70 -10.95
N GLU A 263 -14.26 6.15 -9.85
CA GLU A 263 -15.41 5.46 -9.26
C GLU A 263 -16.61 5.42 -10.22
N LEU A 264 -16.88 6.51 -10.94
CA LEU A 264 -17.94 6.55 -11.94
C LEU A 264 -17.66 5.56 -13.08
N LEU A 265 -16.42 5.54 -13.61
CA LEU A 265 -16.03 4.59 -14.66
C LEU A 265 -16.18 3.13 -14.19
N GLN A 266 -15.79 2.82 -12.96
CA GLN A 266 -15.99 1.48 -12.39
C GLN A 266 -17.47 1.09 -12.34
N LYS A 267 -18.34 2.00 -11.91
CA LYS A 267 -19.80 1.74 -11.86
C LYS A 267 -20.37 1.51 -13.26
N ILE A 268 -19.97 2.31 -14.24
CA ILE A 268 -20.38 2.16 -15.65
C ILE A 268 -19.93 0.81 -16.20
N LEU A 269 -18.66 0.45 -16.01
CA LEU A 269 -18.12 -0.83 -16.49
C LEU A 269 -18.81 -2.03 -15.83
N LEU A 270 -19.08 -1.97 -14.53
CA LEU A 270 -19.84 -3.01 -13.83
C LEU A 270 -21.27 -3.13 -14.38
N ALA A 271 -21.95 -2.01 -14.62
CA ALA A 271 -23.29 -2.01 -15.20
C ALA A 271 -23.29 -2.60 -16.62
N ILE A 272 -22.32 -2.24 -17.47
CA ILE A 272 -22.14 -2.81 -18.82
C ILE A 272 -21.94 -4.32 -18.72
N LEU A 273 -21.10 -4.79 -17.80
CA LEU A 273 -20.85 -6.22 -17.61
C LEU A 273 -22.13 -6.97 -17.21
N VAL A 274 -22.91 -6.42 -16.27
CA VAL A 274 -24.20 -7.01 -15.87
C VAL A 274 -25.15 -7.07 -17.06
N LEU A 275 -25.26 -5.98 -17.84
CA LEU A 275 -26.12 -5.93 -19.04
C LEU A 275 -25.70 -6.98 -20.08
N ILE A 276 -24.40 -7.08 -20.40
CA ILE A 276 -23.88 -8.09 -21.34
C ILE A 276 -24.26 -9.50 -20.87
N TYR A 277 -24.14 -9.76 -19.56
CA TYR A 277 -24.48 -11.06 -19.00
C TYR A 277 -25.99 -11.33 -19.05
N CYS A 278 -26.84 -10.33 -18.76
CA CYS A 278 -28.28 -10.43 -18.92
C CYS A 278 -28.68 -10.76 -20.36
N PHE A 279 -28.12 -10.05 -21.35
CA PHE A 279 -28.42 -10.27 -22.77
C PHE A 279 -28.00 -11.64 -23.29
N ARG A 280 -26.95 -12.25 -22.71
CA ARG A 280 -26.51 -13.59 -23.09
C ARG A 280 -27.39 -14.70 -22.50
N LEU A 281 -28.11 -14.40 -21.43
CA LEU A 281 -28.99 -15.36 -20.75
C LEU A 281 -30.44 -15.33 -21.28
N LEU A 282 -30.81 -14.30 -22.06
CA LEU A 282 -32.07 -14.18 -22.80
C LEU A 282 -31.93 -14.78 -24.20
#